data_AF-A0A962ZJX4-F1
#
_entry.id   AF-A0A962ZJX4-F1
#
_cell.length_a   1.000
_cell.length_b   1.000
_cell.length_c   1.000
_cell.angle_alpha   90.00
_cell.angle_beta   90.00
_cell.angle_gamma   90.00
#
_symmetry.space_group_name_H-M   'P 1'
#
loop_
_entity.id
_entity.type
_entity.pdbx_description
1 polymer ?
#
loop_
_entity_poly.entity_id
_entity_poly.type
_entity_poly.pdbx_seq_one_letter_code
_entity_poly.pdbx_strand_id
1 'polypeptide(L)' 'MNGSRAALAEVDALLSLHPEPTCDILLCPPATHLAWMRERIGQATLATGGQDCHAEHHGAHTGDISAAML' A
#
# COMPACT_ATOMS: atom_id res chain seq x y z
N MET A 1 2.75 -8.87 -10.35
CA MET A 1 3.66 -8.05 -9.52
C MET A 1 4.16 -6.89 -10.38
N ASN A 2 3.63 -5.68 -10.21
CA ASN A 2 3.88 -4.53 -11.10
C ASN A 2 4.22 -3.27 -10.29
N GLY A 3 4.85 -2.30 -10.96
CA GLY A 3 5.16 -0.98 -10.42
C GLY A 3 6.65 -0.74 -10.23
N SER A 4 7.00 0.53 -10.07
CA SER A 4 8.34 1.00 -9.73
C SER A 4 8.23 2.20 -8.80
N ARG A 5 9.35 2.64 -8.20
CA ARG A 5 9.34 3.85 -7.37
C ARG A 5 8.87 5.10 -8.14
N ALA A 6 9.12 5.17 -9.45
CA ALA A 6 8.64 6.27 -10.29
C ALA A 6 7.12 6.24 -10.49
N ALA A 7 6.52 5.05 -10.58
CA ALA A 7 5.07 4.88 -10.74
C ALA A 7 4.27 5.38 -9.52
N LEU A 8 4.90 5.58 -8.36
CA LEU A 8 4.24 6.20 -7.19
C LEU A 8 3.77 7.64 -7.46
N ALA A 9 4.21 8.30 -8.53
CA ALA A 9 3.64 9.58 -8.96
C ALA A 9 2.15 9.48 -9.33
N GLU A 10 1.65 8.29 -9.70
CA GLU A 10 0.22 8.06 -9.96
C GLU A 10 -0.63 8.22 -8.69
N VAL A 11 -0.04 8.01 -7.50
CA VAL A 11 -0.72 8.25 -6.22
C VAL A 11 -1.02 9.73 -6.06
N ASP A 12 -0.07 10.61 -6.42
CA ASP A 12 -0.28 12.06 -6.32
C ASP A 12 -1.40 12.53 -7.27
N ALA A 13 -1.45 11.94 -8.47
CA ALA A 13 -2.51 12.20 -9.44
C ALA A 13 -3.87 11.75 -8.90
N LEU A 14 -3.97 10.56 -8.29
CA LEU A 14 -5.19 10.05 -7.67
C LEU A 14 -5.68 10.96 -6.55
N LEU A 15 -4.78 11.37 -5.64
CA LEU A 15 -5.11 12.27 -4.53
C LEU A 15 -5.56 13.66 -5.03
N SER A 16 -4.97 14.15 -6.11
CA SER A 16 -5.36 15.44 -6.71
C SER A 16 -6.72 15.38 -7.40
N LEU A 17 -7.08 14.24 -8.01
CA LEU A 17 -8.38 14.03 -8.65
C LEU A 17 -9.51 13.80 -7.64
N HIS A 18 -9.16 13.28 -6.46
CA HIS A 18 -10.12 12.95 -5.41
C HIS A 18 -9.71 13.57 -4.06
N PRO A 19 -9.75 14.90 -3.93
CA PRO A 19 -9.40 15.57 -2.67
C PRO A 19 -10.42 15.26 -1.55
N GLU A 20 -11.68 14.99 -1.91
CA GLU A 20 -12.77 14.63 -1.00
C GLU A 20 -13.55 13.44 -1.59
N PRO A 21 -13.01 12.21 -1.52
CA PRO A 21 -13.66 11.05 -2.10
C PRO A 21 -14.96 10.73 -1.34
N THR A 22 -16.02 10.43 -2.08
CA THR A 22 -17.34 10.05 -1.53
C THR A 22 -17.46 8.55 -1.25
N CYS A 23 -16.40 7.79 -1.54
CA CYS A 23 -16.27 6.38 -1.25
C CYS A 23 -14.88 6.07 -0.71
N ASP A 24 -14.72 4.91 -0.08
CA ASP A 24 -13.42 4.45 0.37
C ASP A 24 -12.54 4.03 -0.82
N ILE A 25 -11.29 4.51 -0.83
CA ILE A 25 -10.29 4.14 -1.84
C ILE A 25 -9.16 3.38 -1.13
N LEU A 26 -8.79 2.23 -1.69
CA LEU A 26 -7.74 1.34 -1.19
C LEU A 26 -6.80 0.93 -2.33
N LEU A 27 -5.49 1.04 -2.10
CA LEU A 27 -4.46 0.50 -2.98
C LEU A 27 -3.65 -0.59 -2.29
N CYS A 28 -3.51 -1.74 -2.96
CA CYS A 28 -2.66 -2.84 -2.49
C CYS A 28 -1.48 -3.06 -3.45
N PRO A 29 -0.36 -2.32 -3.30
CA PRO A 29 0.83 -2.52 -4.14
C PRO A 29 1.63 -3.78 -3.70
N PRO A 30 2.63 -4.22 -4.48
CA PRO A 30 3.60 -5.20 -3.99
C PRO A 30 4.20 -4.75 -2.66
N ALA A 31 4.43 -5.68 -1.72
CA ALA A 31 4.81 -5.36 -0.34
C ALA A 31 6.06 -4.46 -0.24
N THR A 32 7.00 -4.61 -1.17
CA THR A 32 8.22 -3.78 -1.26
C THR A 32 7.96 -2.28 -1.49
N HIS A 33 6.76 -1.90 -1.94
CA HIS A 33 6.38 -0.51 -2.20
C HIS A 33 5.47 0.09 -1.13
N LEU A 34 4.98 -0.69 -0.15
CA LEU A 34 4.01 -0.23 0.85
C LEU A 34 4.53 0.95 1.66
N ALA A 35 5.75 0.85 2.19
CA ALA A 35 6.36 1.91 2.99
C ALA A 35 6.47 3.22 2.21
N TRP A 36 6.97 3.17 0.97
CA TRP A 36 7.10 4.35 0.11
C TRP A 36 5.76 4.95 -0.30
N MET A 37 4.75 4.10 -0.55
CA MET A 37 3.40 4.57 -0.85
C MET A 37 2.79 5.26 0.37
N ARG A 38 2.92 4.69 1.57
CA ARG A 38 2.41 5.27 2.81
C ARG A 38 3.05 6.63 3.10
N GLU A 39 4.37 6.73 2.95
CA GLU A 39 5.10 7.99 3.07
C GLU A 39 4.59 9.06 2.10
N ARG A 40 4.35 8.68 0.83
CA ARG A 40 3.87 9.61 -0.20
C ARG A 40 2.42 10.07 0.04
N ILE A 41 1.54 9.18 0.49
CA ILE A 41 0.15 9.52 0.83
C ILE A 41 0.07 10.52 1.99
N GLY A 42 0.98 10.42 2.97
CA GLY A 42 1.02 11.32 4.11
C GLY A 42 -0.30 11.29 4.91
N GLN A 43 -0.96 12.43 5.04
CA GLN A 43 -2.21 12.57 5.79
C GLN A 43 -3.48 12.44 4.94
N ALA A 44 -3.35 12.18 3.64
CA ALA A 44 -4.51 12.09 2.75
C ALA A 44 -5.36 10.83 3.02
N THR A 45 -6.65 10.92 2.70
CA THR A 45 -7.68 9.89 2.89
C THR A 45 -7.60 8.81 1.80
N LEU A 46 -6.46 8.11 1.72
CA LEU A 46 -6.25 6.95 0.85
C LEU A 46 -5.69 5.79 1.69
N ALA A 47 -6.42 4.67 1.72
CA ALA A 47 -5.98 3.49 2.44
C ALA A 47 -4.97 2.67 1.62
N THR A 48 -4.09 1.95 2.33
CA THR A 48 -3.14 1.00 1.73
C THR A 48 -3.26 -0.37 2.39
N GLY A 49 -3.06 -1.45 1.63
CA GLY A 49 -3.11 -2.82 2.16
C GLY A 49 -2.09 -3.76 1.51
N GLY A 50 -1.78 -4.86 2.16
CA GLY A 50 -1.01 -5.94 1.55
C GLY A 50 -1.79 -6.65 0.45
N GLN A 51 -1.09 -7.16 -0.57
CA GLN A 51 -1.69 -8.05 -1.57
C GLN A 51 -1.91 -9.47 -1.03
N ASP A 52 -1.08 -9.86 -0.06
CA ASP A 52 -1.10 -11.15 0.61
C ASP A 52 -0.47 -11.00 2.01
N CYS A 53 -0.81 -11.91 2.90
CA CYS A 53 -0.13 -12.11 4.17
C CYS A 53 -0.26 -13.56 4.64
N HIS A 54 0.75 -14.06 5.34
CA HIS A 54 0.73 -15.39 5.93
C HIS A 54 -0.37 -15.49 7.00
N ALA A 55 -1.01 -16.66 7.09
CA ALA A 55 -2.10 -16.91 8.03
C ALA A 55 -1.62 -16.89 9.50
N GLU A 56 -0.42 -17.41 9.76
CA GLU A 56 0.20 -17.32 11.08
C GLU A 56 0.79 -15.92 11.31
N HIS A 57 0.65 -15.41 12.53
CA HIS A 57 1.13 -14.09 12.91
C HIS A 57 2.66 -13.93 12.85
N HIS A 58 3.41 -15.02 13.00
CA HIS A 58 4.88 -15.08 12.93
C HIS A 58 5.37 -16.53 12.85
N GLY A 59 6.57 -16.76 12.32
CA GLY A 59 7.18 -18.09 12.25
C GLY A 59 8.35 -18.15 11.28
N ALA A 60 8.95 -19.33 11.12
CA ALA A 60 10.07 -19.57 10.21
C ALA A 60 9.60 -19.75 8.76
N HIS A 61 8.88 -18.75 8.23
CA HIS A 61 8.30 -18.72 6.88
C HIS A 61 9.11 -17.78 5.99
N THR A 62 10.26 -18.25 5.51
CA THR A 62 11.21 -17.40 4.78
C THR A 62 10.57 -16.77 3.54
N GLY A 63 10.50 -15.44 3.53
CA GLY A 63 9.98 -14.64 2.41
C GLY A 63 8.52 -14.20 2.57
N ASP A 64 7.79 -14.76 3.53
CA ASP A 64 6.41 -14.38 3.79
C ASP A 64 6.31 -13.10 4.63
N ILE A 65 5.16 -12.43 4.52
CA ILE A 65 4.82 -11.22 5.26
C ILE A 65 3.66 -11.54 6.19
N SER A 66 3.79 -11.27 7.49
CA SER A 66 2.65 -11.40 8.40
C SER A 66 1.80 -10.14 8.39
N ALA A 67 0.53 -10.27 8.83
CA ALA A 67 -0.36 -9.11 8.95
C ALA A 67 0.19 -8.01 9.88
N ALA A 68 1.06 -8.34 10.84
CA ALA A 68 1.67 -7.37 11.74
C ALA A 68 2.85 -6.60 11.11
N MET A 69 3.39 -7.07 9.99
CA MET A 69 4.44 -6.37 9.22
C MET A 69 3.87 -5.35 8.23
N LEU A 70 2.59 -5.49 7.86
CA LEU A 70 1.86 -4.59 6.97
C LEU A 70 1.35 -3.36 7.74
#